data_AF-A0AAD8DY65-F1
#
_entry.id   AF-A0AAD8DY65-F1
#
_cell.length_a   1.000
_cell.length_b   1.000
_cell.length_c   1.000
_cell.angle_alpha   90.00
_cell.angle_beta   90.00
_cell.angle_gamma   90.00
#
_symmetry.space_group_name_H-M   'P 1'
#
loop_
_entity.id
_entity.type
_entity.pdbx_description
1 polymer ?
#
loop_
_entity_poly.entity_id
_entity_poly.type
_entity_poly.pdbx_seq_one_letter_code
_entity_poly.pdbx_strand_id
1 'polypeptide(L)'
;MQEHGSCISLHSSFMSEGVKPYYALVFGRLGATVLLSIPVLSFIFENASWQNQELRYFIMSLLVVPTYMTALGIANVMWAAILAVMVFSSQIAHRLLFRIMWRGGSGLAEKVASGLQKVPMVVSAGLLCATPLSCGAASLVAGAAFYAFMLSKMYEEYLEDFAYKLMAKAGSIICKMFKKKKQNIVNETETQLVVKPTESTSQNGKRTEDKATNMTAEIGVQAKEKVENTQADELSNVDEDLSSLNFHMMMFSMWLSVTLVNVPALLTWARNFSYSIVLKPDTSYHAGLIMSACSTCIWQTNGPRKNLRHYESVAALLFTMAIFILALGPLSLTIVNYGVTFMFAVITLQQVCDKEEPKNSSNKEQENTHKLDDKLEKENDKEEKPSEKSREEKSEENTEKTSEVPEMEDALEDCDVCSESRIFSVIKRLRDKLSNTENM
;
A
#
# COMPACT_ATOMS: atom_id res chain seq x y z
N MET A 1 6.18 -0.55 12.45
CA MET A 1 4.86 -1.18 12.23
C MET A 1 3.77 -0.66 13.17
N GLN A 2 4.08 0.17 14.18
CA GLN A 2 3.11 0.61 15.20
C GLN A 2 2.24 1.80 14.77
N GLU A 3 2.68 2.61 13.80
CA GLU A 3 1.90 3.75 13.35
C GLU A 3 1.11 3.40 12.07
N HIS A 4 -0.21 3.28 12.23
CA HIS A 4 -1.24 3.53 11.21
C HIS A 4 -1.65 2.41 10.23
N GLY A 5 -1.22 1.16 10.44
CA GLY A 5 -1.71 0.03 9.63
C GLY A 5 -1.35 0.12 8.15
N SER A 6 -0.35 0.93 7.79
CA SER A 6 0.22 0.97 6.45
C SER A 6 1.27 -0.13 6.29
N CYS A 7 1.21 -0.85 5.18
CA CYS A 7 2.22 -1.84 4.85
C CYS A 7 3.46 -1.13 4.27
N ILE A 8 4.57 -1.22 4.99
CA ILE A 8 5.88 -0.76 4.53
C ILE A 8 6.31 -1.62 3.34
N SER A 9 7.00 -1.01 2.36
CA SER A 9 7.55 -1.76 1.23
C SER A 9 8.50 -2.86 1.71
N LEU A 10 8.50 -3.98 1.00
CA LEU A 10 9.34 -5.13 1.36
C LEU A 10 10.84 -4.77 1.38
N HIS A 11 11.26 -3.90 0.46
CA HIS A 11 12.63 -3.36 0.42
C HIS A 11 12.95 -2.52 1.66
N SER A 12 12.06 -1.60 2.06
CA SER A 12 12.25 -0.79 3.26
C SER A 12 12.25 -1.65 4.52
N SER A 13 11.46 -2.73 4.54
CA SER A 13 11.47 -3.71 5.63
C SER A 13 12.82 -4.42 5.76
N PHE A 14 13.42 -4.84 4.64
CA PHE A 14 14.77 -5.44 4.64
C PHE A 14 15.89 -4.47 5.00
N MET A 15 15.71 -3.18 4.71
CA MET A 15 16.67 -2.12 4.99
C MET A 15 16.44 -1.42 6.33
N SER A 16 15.42 -1.79 7.09
CA SER A 16 15.08 -1.07 8.32
C SER A 16 16.18 -1.23 9.37
N GLU A 17 16.68 -0.11 9.88
CA GLU A 17 17.79 -0.07 10.85
C GLU A 17 17.41 -0.69 12.22
N GLY A 18 16.10 -0.85 12.48
CA GLY A 18 15.55 -1.19 13.79
C GLY A 18 15.70 -2.65 14.20
N VAL A 19 15.87 -3.59 13.26
CA VAL A 19 16.06 -5.01 13.59
C VAL A 19 17.28 -5.51 12.86
N LYS A 20 18.46 -5.31 13.47
CA LYS A 20 19.67 -5.85 12.89
C LYS A 20 19.62 -7.38 12.97
N PRO A 21 19.51 -8.10 11.84
CA PRO A 21 19.14 -9.51 11.82
C PRO A 21 20.16 -10.39 12.56
N TYR A 22 21.40 -9.91 12.72
CA TYR A 22 22.42 -10.60 13.48
C TYR A 22 22.07 -10.80 14.96
N TYR A 23 21.35 -9.88 15.61
CA TYR A 23 20.94 -10.08 17.02
C TYR A 23 19.91 -11.19 17.12
N ALA A 24 18.85 -11.13 16.30
CA ALA A 24 17.81 -12.16 16.25
C ALA A 24 18.40 -13.54 15.93
N LEU A 25 19.42 -13.58 15.08
CA LEU A 25 20.13 -14.80 14.72
C LEU A 25 20.90 -15.37 15.91
N VAL A 26 21.64 -14.56 16.66
CA VAL A 26 22.38 -15.04 17.85
C VAL A 26 21.42 -15.59 18.90
N PHE A 27 20.33 -14.88 19.20
CA PHE A 27 19.33 -15.34 20.16
C PHE A 27 18.55 -16.56 19.64
N GLY A 28 18.21 -16.60 18.36
CA GLY A 28 17.58 -17.75 17.70
C GLY A 28 18.45 -19.01 17.80
N ARG A 29 19.77 -18.89 17.68
CA ARG A 29 20.71 -20.02 17.86
C ARG A 29 20.80 -20.51 19.29
N LEU A 30 20.87 -19.58 20.25
CA LEU A 30 20.80 -19.92 21.68
C LEU A 30 19.50 -20.66 21.98
N GLY A 31 18.38 -20.12 21.48
CA GLY A 31 17.07 -20.76 21.55
C GLY A 31 17.04 -22.14 20.93
N ALA A 32 17.56 -22.31 19.71
CA ALA A 32 17.64 -23.61 19.04
C ALA A 32 18.48 -24.61 19.85
N THR A 33 19.61 -24.18 20.41
CA THR A 33 20.47 -25.04 21.23
C THR A 33 19.74 -25.52 22.49
N VAL A 34 19.00 -24.62 23.14
CA VAL A 34 18.18 -24.94 24.32
C VAL A 34 16.98 -25.81 23.94
N LEU A 35 16.32 -25.56 22.82
CA LEU A 35 15.18 -26.38 22.35
C LEU A 35 15.63 -27.79 21.99
N LEU A 36 16.76 -27.93 21.31
CA LEU A 36 17.31 -29.21 20.92
C LEU A 36 17.92 -29.99 22.09
N SER A 37 18.21 -29.36 23.23
CA SER A 37 18.65 -30.07 24.44
C SER A 37 17.51 -30.78 25.17
N ILE A 38 16.24 -30.46 24.83
CA ILE A 38 15.06 -31.11 25.38
C ILE A 38 14.86 -32.46 24.65
N PRO A 39 14.90 -33.61 25.36
CA PRO A 39 14.84 -34.93 24.75
C PRO A 39 13.59 -35.17 23.89
N VAL A 40 12.45 -34.65 24.33
CA VAL A 40 11.16 -34.79 23.63
C VAL A 40 11.19 -34.06 22.27
N LEU A 41 11.79 -32.88 22.21
CA LEU A 41 11.92 -32.14 20.95
C LEU A 41 12.96 -32.79 20.04
N SER A 42 14.06 -33.30 20.60
CA SER A 42 15.05 -34.07 19.83
C SER A 42 14.45 -35.31 19.15
N PHE A 43 13.44 -35.94 19.76
CA PHE A 43 12.72 -37.07 19.16
C PHE A 43 11.84 -36.63 17.98
N ILE A 44 11.18 -35.46 18.07
CA ILE A 44 10.40 -34.91 16.95
C ILE A 44 11.32 -34.50 15.78
N PHE A 45 12.54 -34.07 16.09
CA PHE A 45 13.57 -33.69 15.13
C PHE A 45 14.56 -34.82 14.86
N GLU A 46 14.13 -36.08 14.82
CA GLU A 46 15.01 -37.24 14.66
C GLU A 46 15.87 -37.20 13.38
N ASN A 47 15.37 -36.58 12.30
CA ASN A 47 16.15 -36.31 11.08
C ASN A 47 17.21 -35.20 11.24
N ALA A 48 17.01 -34.29 12.19
CA ALA A 48 18.00 -33.29 12.62
C ALA A 48 18.69 -33.74 13.93
N SER A 49 18.81 -35.06 14.12
CA SER A 49 19.46 -35.70 15.25
C SER A 49 20.85 -35.10 15.52
N TRP A 50 21.14 -34.89 16.82
CA TRP A 50 22.44 -34.49 17.36
C TRP A 50 23.61 -35.39 16.95
N GLN A 51 23.36 -36.52 16.29
CA GLN A 51 24.40 -37.39 15.74
C GLN A 51 25.11 -36.80 14.52
N ASN A 52 24.51 -35.84 13.80
CA ASN A 52 25.17 -35.15 12.71
C ASN A 52 26.15 -34.10 13.24
N GLN A 53 27.40 -34.52 13.48
CA GLN A 53 28.47 -33.65 13.97
C GLN A 53 28.67 -32.39 13.09
N GLU A 54 28.57 -32.53 11.77
CA GLU A 54 28.69 -31.42 10.81
C GLU A 54 27.64 -30.33 11.04
N LEU A 55 26.38 -30.73 11.28
CA LEU A 55 25.30 -29.78 11.53
C LEU A 55 25.50 -29.07 12.87
N ARG A 56 26.01 -29.78 13.88
CA ARG A 56 26.37 -29.20 15.17
C ARG A 56 27.51 -28.18 15.05
N TYR A 57 28.55 -28.50 14.27
CA TYR A 57 29.63 -27.56 13.99
C TYR A 57 29.12 -26.34 13.22
N PHE A 58 28.22 -26.53 12.26
CA PHE A 58 27.60 -25.43 11.52
C PHE A 58 26.76 -24.53 12.44
N ILE A 59 25.95 -25.10 13.35
CA ILE A 59 25.12 -24.35 14.33
C ILE A 59 25.97 -23.69 15.43
N MET A 60 27.16 -24.18 15.73
CA MET A 60 28.06 -23.55 16.70
C MET A 60 29.04 -22.57 16.05
N SER A 61 29.33 -22.72 14.75
CA SER A 61 30.31 -21.91 14.04
C SER A 61 29.79 -20.50 13.76
N LEU A 62 30.68 -19.51 13.91
CA LEU A 62 30.39 -18.12 13.55
C LEU A 62 30.15 -17.93 12.03
N LEU A 63 30.49 -18.94 11.22
CA LEU A 63 30.34 -18.97 9.76
C LEU A 63 28.87 -18.88 9.29
N VAL A 64 27.92 -19.14 10.18
CA VAL A 64 26.50 -18.93 9.88
C VAL A 64 26.18 -17.46 9.58
N VAL A 65 26.80 -16.50 10.28
CA VAL A 65 26.45 -15.08 10.10
C VAL A 65 26.79 -14.60 8.69
N PRO A 66 28.02 -14.85 8.16
CA PRO A 66 28.32 -14.57 6.76
C PRO A 66 27.40 -15.30 5.78
N THR A 67 27.07 -16.58 6.01
CA THR A 67 26.19 -17.33 5.09
C THR A 67 24.78 -16.77 5.05
N TYR A 68 24.23 -16.34 6.20
CA TYR A 68 22.95 -15.65 6.26
C TYR A 68 22.98 -14.28 5.55
N MET A 69 24.04 -13.49 5.74
CA MET A 69 24.17 -12.21 5.03
C MET A 69 24.30 -12.39 3.53
N THR A 70 25.06 -13.40 3.08
CA THR A 70 25.16 -13.77 1.67
C THR A 70 23.80 -14.24 1.13
N ALA A 71 23.08 -15.09 1.87
CA ALA A 71 21.75 -15.55 1.48
C ALA A 71 20.74 -14.39 1.37
N LEU A 72 20.78 -13.43 2.31
CA LEU A 72 19.96 -12.23 2.28
C LEU A 72 20.32 -11.33 1.08
N GLY A 73 21.60 -11.20 0.74
CA GLY A 73 22.06 -10.53 -0.47
C GLY A 73 21.51 -11.18 -1.75
N ILE A 74 21.62 -12.51 -1.85
CA ILE A 74 21.07 -13.27 -2.98
C ILE A 74 19.54 -13.11 -3.06
N ALA A 75 18.84 -13.19 -1.94
CA ALA A 75 17.39 -13.02 -1.88
C ALA A 75 16.96 -11.62 -2.35
N ASN A 76 17.69 -10.57 -1.96
CA ASN A 76 17.43 -9.20 -2.43
C ASN A 76 17.64 -9.05 -3.94
N VAL A 77 18.72 -9.61 -4.49
CA VAL A 77 18.97 -9.60 -5.94
C VAL A 77 17.89 -10.38 -6.68
N MET A 78 17.51 -11.55 -6.16
CA MET A 78 16.42 -12.36 -6.72
C MET A 78 15.09 -11.61 -6.70
N TRP A 79 14.78 -10.94 -5.60
CA TRP A 79 13.56 -10.14 -5.47
C TRP A 79 13.54 -8.96 -6.44
N ALA A 80 14.67 -8.24 -6.58
CA ALA A 80 14.81 -7.18 -7.57
C ALA A 80 14.62 -7.70 -9.01
N ALA A 81 15.15 -8.89 -9.32
CA ALA A 81 14.95 -9.53 -10.61
C ALA A 81 13.48 -9.91 -10.86
N ILE A 82 12.80 -10.47 -9.85
CA ILE A 82 11.37 -10.81 -9.92
C ILE A 82 10.55 -9.53 -10.15
N LEU A 83 10.81 -8.46 -9.40
CA LEU A 83 10.18 -7.17 -9.59
C LEU A 83 10.37 -6.66 -11.02
N ALA A 84 11.61 -6.67 -11.53
CA ALA A 84 11.89 -6.24 -12.89
C ALA A 84 11.10 -7.08 -13.90
N VAL A 85 11.11 -8.41 -13.77
CA VAL A 85 10.32 -9.31 -14.63
C VAL A 85 8.83 -8.99 -14.55
N MET A 86 8.29 -8.71 -13.38
CA MET A 86 6.88 -8.35 -13.21
C MET A 86 6.55 -7.05 -13.94
N VAL A 87 7.40 -6.01 -13.80
CA VAL A 87 7.25 -4.73 -14.52
C VAL A 87 7.32 -4.93 -16.04
N PHE A 88 8.21 -5.78 -16.55
CA PHE A 88 8.26 -6.06 -17.98
C PHE A 88 7.12 -6.96 -18.46
N SER A 89 6.63 -7.85 -17.59
CA SER A 89 5.54 -8.77 -17.91
C SER A 89 4.20 -8.06 -18.06
N SER A 90 3.94 -6.98 -17.32
CA SER A 90 2.69 -6.22 -17.46
C SER A 90 2.54 -5.65 -18.87
N GLN A 91 3.61 -5.10 -19.43
CA GLN A 91 3.66 -4.60 -20.81
C GLN A 91 3.35 -5.69 -21.85
N ILE A 92 3.77 -6.93 -21.58
CA ILE A 92 3.49 -8.07 -22.45
C ILE A 92 2.05 -8.55 -22.25
N ALA A 93 1.56 -8.59 -21.01
CA ALA A 93 0.21 -9.01 -20.67
C ALA A 93 -0.83 -8.09 -21.32
N HIS A 94 -0.64 -6.77 -21.28
CA HIS A 94 -1.49 -5.82 -21.99
C HIS A 94 -1.52 -6.13 -23.50
N ARG A 95 -0.37 -6.29 -24.15
CA ARG A 95 -0.31 -6.64 -25.60
C ARG A 95 -0.98 -7.97 -25.92
N LEU A 96 -0.87 -8.98 -25.05
CA LEU A 96 -1.50 -10.28 -25.23
C LEU A 96 -3.01 -10.21 -25.00
N LEU A 97 -3.47 -9.55 -23.95
CA LEU A 97 -4.90 -9.34 -23.67
C LEU A 97 -5.57 -8.59 -24.81
N PHE A 98 -4.97 -7.50 -25.30
CA PHE A 98 -5.48 -6.77 -26.45
C PHE A 98 -5.54 -7.63 -27.72
N ARG A 99 -4.52 -8.47 -27.99
CA ARG A 99 -4.58 -9.38 -29.14
C ARG A 99 -5.67 -10.44 -29.01
N ILE A 100 -5.90 -10.97 -27.82
CA ILE A 100 -6.94 -11.98 -27.57
C ILE A 100 -8.32 -11.33 -27.68
N MET A 101 -8.52 -10.17 -27.05
CA MET A 101 -9.78 -9.42 -27.11
C MET A 101 -10.11 -8.98 -28.53
N TRP A 102 -9.12 -8.44 -29.26
CA TRP A 102 -9.29 -8.02 -30.65
C TRP A 102 -9.70 -9.18 -31.58
N ARG A 103 -9.19 -10.38 -31.30
CA ARG A 103 -9.51 -11.58 -32.10
C ARG A 103 -10.80 -12.28 -31.66
N GLY A 104 -11.32 -11.97 -30.47
CA GLY A 104 -12.46 -12.62 -29.83
C GLY A 104 -13.83 -12.07 -30.23
N GLY A 105 -13.92 -10.88 -30.81
CA GLY A 105 -15.19 -10.19 -31.08
C GLY A 105 -15.82 -9.58 -29.82
N SER A 106 -16.72 -8.60 -29.99
CA SER A 106 -17.33 -7.82 -28.90
C SER A 106 -18.02 -8.68 -27.83
N GLY A 107 -18.65 -9.79 -28.23
CA GLY A 107 -19.29 -10.72 -27.30
C GLY A 107 -18.33 -11.55 -26.42
N LEU A 108 -17.05 -11.68 -26.79
CA LEU A 108 -16.04 -12.32 -25.95
C LEU A 108 -15.50 -11.34 -24.90
N ALA A 109 -15.37 -10.05 -25.23
CA ALA A 109 -14.88 -9.03 -24.31
C ALA A 109 -15.78 -8.92 -23.07
N GLU A 110 -17.11 -8.91 -23.25
CA GLU A 110 -18.07 -8.81 -22.14
C GLU A 110 -18.08 -10.08 -21.25
N LYS A 111 -17.90 -11.27 -21.87
CA LYS A 111 -17.73 -12.54 -21.16
C LYS A 111 -16.38 -12.65 -20.45
N VAL A 112 -15.33 -12.08 -21.03
CA VAL A 112 -13.99 -12.03 -20.44
C VAL A 112 -13.97 -11.02 -19.28
N ALA A 113 -14.61 -9.87 -19.41
CA ALA A 113 -14.70 -8.86 -18.34
C ALA A 113 -15.50 -9.37 -17.14
N SER A 114 -16.68 -9.96 -17.37
CA SER A 114 -17.47 -10.62 -16.32
C SER A 114 -16.77 -11.87 -15.75
N GLY A 115 -15.99 -12.56 -16.59
CA GLY A 115 -15.09 -13.62 -16.18
C GLY A 115 -14.00 -13.11 -15.24
N LEU A 116 -13.34 -12.00 -15.58
CA LEU A 116 -12.17 -11.46 -14.89
C LEU A 116 -12.46 -11.09 -13.43
N GLN A 117 -13.68 -10.63 -13.12
CA GLN A 117 -14.10 -10.41 -11.72
C GLN A 117 -14.25 -11.71 -10.93
N LYS A 118 -14.64 -12.81 -11.58
CA LYS A 118 -14.81 -14.14 -10.93
C LYS A 118 -13.57 -15.03 -11.06
N VAL A 119 -12.60 -14.63 -11.88
CA VAL A 119 -11.38 -15.39 -12.17
C VAL A 119 -10.63 -15.79 -10.90
N PRO A 120 -10.39 -14.91 -9.90
CA PRO A 120 -9.70 -15.32 -8.68
C PRO A 120 -10.40 -16.46 -7.93
N MET A 121 -11.73 -16.43 -7.82
CA MET A 121 -12.50 -17.49 -7.16
C MET A 121 -12.41 -18.81 -7.94
N VAL A 122 -12.58 -18.76 -9.25
CA VAL A 122 -12.52 -19.96 -10.12
C VAL A 122 -11.13 -20.58 -10.09
N VAL A 123 -10.08 -19.75 -10.12
CA VAL A 123 -8.70 -20.23 -10.06
C VAL A 123 -8.41 -20.85 -8.69
N SER A 124 -8.80 -20.23 -7.58
CA SER A 124 -8.61 -20.84 -6.26
C SER A 124 -9.35 -22.17 -6.09
N ALA A 125 -10.60 -22.26 -6.58
CA ALA A 125 -11.34 -23.52 -6.60
C ALA A 125 -10.63 -24.58 -7.46
N GLY A 126 -10.09 -24.18 -8.62
CA GLY A 126 -9.26 -25.03 -9.47
C GLY A 126 -8.00 -25.55 -8.78
N LEU A 127 -7.29 -24.69 -8.04
CA LEU A 127 -6.10 -25.05 -7.27
C LEU A 127 -6.40 -26.00 -6.10
N LEU A 128 -7.52 -25.77 -5.41
CA LEU A 128 -8.03 -26.67 -4.37
C LEU A 128 -8.33 -28.06 -4.92
N CYS A 129 -8.98 -28.15 -6.09
CA CYS A 129 -9.24 -29.42 -6.76
C CYS A 129 -7.97 -30.05 -7.36
N ALA A 130 -7.03 -29.25 -7.86
CA ALA A 130 -5.79 -29.75 -8.46
C ALA A 130 -4.86 -30.40 -7.43
N THR A 131 -4.89 -29.93 -6.19
CA THR A 131 -4.02 -30.43 -5.10
C THR A 131 -4.16 -31.95 -4.85
N PRO A 132 -5.35 -32.52 -4.61
CA PRO A 132 -5.51 -33.97 -4.47
C PRO A 132 -5.40 -34.75 -5.78
N LEU A 133 -5.61 -34.10 -6.93
CA LEU A 133 -5.56 -34.75 -8.24
C LEU A 133 -4.14 -34.90 -8.80
N SER A 134 -3.18 -34.10 -8.34
CA SER A 134 -1.82 -34.05 -8.89
C SER A 134 -0.74 -34.10 -7.80
N CYS A 135 -0.09 -32.97 -7.52
CA CYS A 135 0.74 -32.75 -6.34
C CYS A 135 0.52 -31.34 -5.80
N GLY A 136 0.67 -31.16 -4.49
CA GLY A 136 0.56 -29.86 -3.84
C GLY A 136 1.52 -28.83 -4.42
N ALA A 137 2.73 -29.26 -4.80
CA ALA A 137 3.75 -28.40 -5.39
C ALA A 137 3.34 -27.85 -6.77
N ALA A 138 2.63 -28.63 -7.59
CA ALA A 138 2.11 -28.15 -8.87
C ALA A 138 1.02 -27.09 -8.65
N SER A 139 0.14 -27.30 -7.66
CA SER A 139 -0.84 -26.29 -7.26
C SER A 139 -0.17 -25.00 -6.75
N LEU A 140 0.89 -25.12 -5.93
CA LEU A 140 1.67 -23.97 -5.46
C LEU A 140 2.31 -23.19 -6.62
N VAL A 141 2.91 -23.87 -7.61
CA VAL A 141 3.49 -23.20 -8.79
C VAL A 141 2.40 -22.53 -9.64
N ALA A 142 1.29 -23.20 -9.89
CA ALA A 142 0.17 -22.62 -10.63
C ALA A 142 -0.41 -21.40 -9.89
N GLY A 143 -0.55 -21.49 -8.57
CA GLY A 143 -0.94 -20.37 -7.72
C GLY A 143 0.07 -19.23 -7.76
N ALA A 144 1.37 -19.51 -7.75
CA ALA A 144 2.43 -18.49 -7.85
C ALA A 144 2.37 -17.76 -9.19
N ALA A 145 2.17 -18.48 -10.29
CA ALA A 145 2.02 -17.89 -11.62
C ALA A 145 0.77 -16.99 -11.71
N PHE A 146 -0.36 -17.44 -11.15
CA PHE A 146 -1.57 -16.63 -11.10
C PHE A 146 -1.42 -15.40 -10.20
N TYR A 147 -0.79 -15.56 -9.04
CA TYR A 147 -0.52 -14.46 -8.12
C TYR A 147 0.39 -13.42 -8.78
N ALA A 148 1.44 -13.85 -9.49
CA ALA A 148 2.30 -12.97 -10.26
C ALA A 148 1.53 -12.19 -11.33
N PHE A 149 0.60 -12.84 -12.05
CA PHE A 149 -0.29 -12.18 -13.01
C PHE A 149 -1.17 -11.11 -12.34
N MET A 150 -1.81 -11.44 -11.21
CA MET A 150 -2.66 -10.51 -10.47
C MET A 150 -1.86 -9.29 -9.95
N LEU A 151 -0.66 -9.53 -9.44
CA LEU A 151 0.24 -8.47 -9.02
C LEU A 151 0.73 -7.61 -10.19
N SER A 152 1.04 -8.20 -11.36
CA SER A 152 1.43 -7.42 -12.53
C SER A 152 0.34 -6.45 -12.95
N LYS A 153 -0.94 -6.84 -12.83
CA LYS A 153 -2.09 -5.96 -13.09
C LYS A 153 -2.16 -4.81 -12.08
N MET A 154 -2.06 -5.08 -10.78
CA MET A 154 -2.07 -4.02 -9.76
C MET A 154 -0.87 -3.08 -9.90
N TYR A 155 0.30 -3.61 -10.29
CA TYR A 155 1.51 -2.83 -10.52
C TYR A 155 1.39 -1.94 -11.77
N GLU A 156 0.70 -2.41 -12.80
CA GLU A 156 0.39 -1.63 -14.00
C GLU A 156 -0.53 -0.45 -13.68
N GLU A 157 -1.65 -0.70 -13.00
CA GLU A 157 -2.59 0.34 -12.55
C GLU A 157 -1.87 1.40 -11.70
N TYR A 158 -1.01 0.95 -10.78
CA TYR A 158 -0.19 1.85 -9.95
C TYR A 158 0.85 2.66 -10.77
N LEU A 159 1.57 2.02 -11.70
CA LEU A 159 2.57 2.69 -12.53
C LEU A 159 1.93 3.72 -13.46
N GLU A 160 0.76 3.42 -14.01
CA GLU A 160 0.00 4.35 -14.82
C GLU A 160 -0.29 5.61 -14.00
N ASP A 161 -0.94 5.47 -12.84
CA ASP A 161 -1.30 6.62 -12.01
C ASP A 161 -0.07 7.40 -11.53
N PHE A 162 1.02 6.71 -11.20
CA PHE A 162 2.30 7.34 -10.91
C PHE A 162 2.85 8.14 -12.11
N ALA A 163 2.84 7.55 -13.31
CA ALA A 163 3.29 8.21 -14.53
C ALA A 163 2.43 9.43 -14.88
N TYR A 164 1.11 9.36 -14.69
CA TYR A 164 0.21 10.50 -14.90
C TYR A 164 0.46 11.62 -13.91
N LYS A 165 0.72 11.32 -12.62
CA LYS A 165 1.14 12.33 -11.65
C LYS A 165 2.47 12.97 -12.05
N LEU A 166 3.43 12.17 -12.51
CA LEU A 166 4.71 12.67 -13.00
C LEU A 166 4.53 13.58 -14.24
N MET A 167 3.67 13.19 -15.18
CA MET A 167 3.33 13.99 -16.37
C MET A 167 2.61 15.29 -15.98
N ALA A 168 1.69 15.25 -15.02
CA ALA A 168 1.00 16.45 -14.52
C ALA A 168 1.99 17.41 -13.86
N LYS A 169 2.94 16.90 -13.07
CA LYS A 169 3.99 17.70 -12.43
C LYS A 169 4.99 18.26 -13.44
N ALA A 170 5.40 17.46 -14.43
CA ALA A 170 6.23 17.94 -15.53
C ALA A 170 5.51 19.02 -16.34
N GLY A 171 4.23 18.82 -16.64
CA GLY A 171 3.37 19.78 -17.32
C GLY A 171 3.24 21.08 -16.54
N SER A 172 3.05 21.03 -15.22
CA SER A 172 2.96 22.23 -14.37
C SER A 172 4.28 23.01 -14.34
N ILE A 173 5.43 22.32 -14.29
CA ILE A 173 6.75 22.95 -14.38
C ILE A 173 6.94 23.64 -15.74
N ILE A 174 6.61 22.95 -16.83
CA ILE A 174 6.72 23.50 -18.19
C ILE A 174 5.80 24.72 -18.34
N CYS A 175 4.55 24.66 -17.88
CA CYS A 175 3.62 25.79 -17.90
C CYS A 175 4.14 26.99 -17.10
N LYS A 176 4.74 26.77 -15.92
CA LYS A 176 5.36 27.84 -15.11
C LYS A 176 6.53 28.49 -15.86
N MET A 177 7.35 27.71 -16.56
CA MET A 177 8.45 28.24 -17.37
C MET A 177 7.95 29.07 -18.56
N PHE A 178 6.88 28.65 -19.24
CA PHE A 178 6.27 29.41 -20.34
C PHE A 178 5.58 30.70 -19.88
N LYS A 179 4.88 30.69 -18.73
CA LYS A 179 4.31 31.92 -18.14
C LYS A 179 5.41 32.93 -17.77
N LYS A 180 6.49 32.47 -17.13
CA LYS A 180 7.63 33.34 -16.77
C LYS A 180 8.33 33.95 -18.00
N LYS A 181 8.41 33.21 -19.11
CA LYS A 181 8.96 33.71 -20.37
C LYS A 181 8.03 34.73 -21.04
N LYS A 182 6.70 34.54 -20.99
CA LYS A 182 5.72 35.49 -21.52
C LYS A 182 5.71 36.82 -20.76
N GLN A 183 5.81 36.79 -19.43
CA GLN A 183 5.93 38.00 -18.60
C GLN A 183 7.22 38.78 -18.87
N ASN A 184 8.36 38.10 -19.06
CA ASN A 184 9.61 38.77 -19.41
C ASN A 184 9.53 39.47 -20.78
N ILE A 185 8.86 38.88 -21.78
CA ILE A 185 8.73 39.48 -23.12
C ILE A 185 7.84 40.74 -23.07
N VAL A 186 6.75 40.74 -22.29
CA VAL A 186 5.87 41.92 -22.15
C VAL A 186 6.60 43.08 -21.46
N ASN A 187 7.37 42.79 -20.40
CA ASN A 187 8.12 43.82 -19.67
C ASN A 187 9.25 44.46 -20.51
N GLU A 188 9.87 43.69 -21.42
CA GLU A 188 10.94 44.17 -22.30
C GLU A 188 10.41 45.02 -23.47
N THR A 189 9.15 44.81 -23.86
CA THR A 189 8.51 45.58 -24.94
C THR A 189 8.00 46.95 -24.45
N GLU A 190 7.61 47.08 -23.17
CA GLU A 190 7.20 48.36 -22.59
C GLU A 190 8.38 49.29 -22.22
N THR A 191 9.60 48.76 -22.06
CA THR A 191 10.77 49.59 -21.71
C THR A 191 11.43 50.32 -22.88
N GLN A 192 11.00 50.09 -24.13
CA GLN A 192 11.60 50.72 -25.32
C GLN A 192 10.76 51.85 -25.96
N LEU A 193 9.59 52.20 -25.41
CA LEU A 193 8.67 53.15 -26.04
C LEU A 193 8.29 54.37 -25.19
N VAL A 194 9.17 54.85 -24.30
CA VAL A 194 9.07 56.22 -23.76
C VAL A 194 10.46 56.80 -23.55
N VAL A 195 11.04 57.39 -24.60
CA VAL A 195 12.09 58.42 -24.46
C VAL A 195 11.48 59.75 -24.86
N LYS A 196 11.19 60.57 -23.86
CA LYS A 196 11.06 62.02 -24.03
C LYS A 196 11.71 62.69 -22.80
N PRO A 197 12.69 63.59 -22.99
CA PRO A 197 13.27 64.33 -21.89
C PRO A 197 12.38 65.52 -21.52
N THR A 198 12.47 65.98 -20.27
CA THR A 198 12.75 67.38 -19.89
C THR A 198 12.27 67.71 -18.45
N GLU A 199 13.26 67.93 -17.59
CA GLU A 199 13.41 68.96 -16.54
C GLU A 199 12.28 69.33 -15.53
N SER A 200 12.63 69.05 -14.26
CA SER A 200 12.79 70.02 -13.15
C SER A 200 11.65 70.33 -12.14
N THR A 201 12.07 70.28 -10.86
CA THR A 201 11.73 71.15 -9.71
C THR A 201 10.52 70.84 -8.80
N SER A 202 10.87 70.33 -7.61
CA SER A 202 10.51 70.75 -6.23
C SER A 202 9.11 71.31 -5.91
N GLN A 203 8.35 70.64 -5.03
CA GLN A 203 8.08 71.08 -3.64
C GLN A 203 7.04 70.18 -2.92
N ASN A 204 7.42 69.75 -1.72
CA ASN A 204 6.70 69.86 -0.44
C ASN A 204 5.19 69.52 -0.33
N GLY A 205 4.87 68.59 0.59
CA GLY A 205 3.81 68.81 1.57
C GLY A 205 2.59 67.88 1.60
N LYS A 206 2.50 67.16 2.73
CA LYS A 206 1.29 66.93 3.54
C LYS A 206 0.58 65.56 3.46
N ARG A 207 0.82 64.86 4.57
CA ARG A 207 0.14 63.72 5.19
C ARG A 207 -1.36 63.96 5.36
N THR A 208 -2.18 62.98 4.92
CA THR A 208 -3.46 62.66 5.58
C THR A 208 -3.65 61.14 5.48
N GLU A 209 -3.70 60.48 6.63
CA GLU A 209 -4.18 59.12 6.81
C GLU A 209 -5.70 59.13 6.59
N ASP A 210 -6.24 58.13 5.90
CA ASP A 210 -7.53 57.56 6.28
C ASP A 210 -7.66 56.10 5.85
N LYS A 211 -8.13 55.31 6.82
CA LYS A 211 -8.36 53.88 6.82
C LYS A 211 -9.44 53.47 5.82
N ALA A 212 -9.14 52.46 5.01
CA ALA A 212 -10.16 51.53 4.51
C ALA A 212 -9.53 50.12 4.45
N THR A 213 -9.88 49.28 5.41
CA THR A 213 -9.55 47.85 5.41
C THR A 213 -10.76 47.11 5.98
N ASN A 214 -11.08 45.98 5.34
CA ASN A 214 -12.00 44.91 5.75
C ASN A 214 -13.38 44.91 5.10
N MET A 215 -13.45 44.44 3.85
CA MET A 215 -14.60 43.70 3.33
C MET A 215 -14.20 42.89 2.09
N THR A 216 -13.39 41.85 2.27
CA THR A 216 -13.09 40.86 1.19
C THR A 216 -12.49 39.55 1.71
N ALA A 217 -12.87 39.10 2.91
CA ALA A 217 -12.29 37.90 3.53
C ALA A 217 -13.16 36.63 3.46
N GLU A 218 -14.43 36.69 3.04
CA GLU A 218 -15.34 35.53 3.15
C GLU A 218 -15.49 34.68 1.87
N ILE A 219 -15.16 35.22 0.68
CA ILE A 219 -15.29 34.45 -0.59
C ILE A 219 -14.04 33.58 -0.86
N GLY A 220 -12.88 33.94 -0.30
CA GLY A 220 -11.62 33.19 -0.47
C GLY A 220 -11.47 31.95 0.41
N VAL A 221 -12.31 31.77 1.43
CA VAL A 221 -12.19 30.66 2.40
C VAL A 221 -12.87 29.39 1.86
N GLN A 222 -14.03 29.50 1.21
CA GLN A 222 -14.75 28.33 0.67
C GLN A 222 -14.07 27.70 -0.56
N ALA A 223 -13.32 28.46 -1.34
CA ALA A 223 -12.55 27.92 -2.48
C ALA A 223 -11.26 27.20 -2.04
N LYS A 224 -10.63 27.66 -0.94
CA LYS A 224 -9.43 27.04 -0.37
C LYS A 224 -9.76 25.71 0.32
N GLU A 225 -10.83 25.67 1.10
CA GLU A 225 -11.27 24.49 1.84
C GLU A 225 -11.72 23.35 0.90
N LYS A 226 -12.30 23.67 -0.26
CA LYS A 226 -12.71 22.69 -1.27
C LYS A 226 -11.53 22.11 -2.08
N VAL A 227 -10.48 22.90 -2.30
CA VAL A 227 -9.25 22.45 -2.98
C VAL A 227 -8.37 21.64 -2.02
N GLU A 228 -8.31 22.02 -0.74
CA GLU A 228 -7.53 21.33 0.29
C GLU A 228 -8.14 19.96 0.66
N ASN A 229 -9.48 19.86 0.76
CA ASN A 229 -10.16 18.57 0.94
C ASN A 229 -9.98 17.62 -0.26
N THR A 230 -10.02 18.13 -1.49
CA THR A 230 -9.79 17.29 -2.70
C THR A 230 -8.33 16.78 -2.75
N GLN A 231 -7.38 17.58 -2.28
CA GLN A 231 -5.96 17.23 -2.28
C GLN A 231 -5.60 16.25 -1.15
N ALA A 232 -6.25 16.35 0.00
CA ALA A 232 -6.14 15.39 1.10
C ALA A 232 -6.71 14.01 0.72
N ASP A 233 -7.88 13.98 0.06
CA ASP A 233 -8.52 12.75 -0.40
C ASP A 233 -7.72 12.04 -1.52
N GLU A 234 -7.05 12.79 -2.41
CA GLU A 234 -6.20 12.21 -3.47
C GLU A 234 -4.84 11.70 -2.95
N LEU A 235 -4.33 12.30 -1.87
CA LEU A 235 -3.10 11.82 -1.22
C LEU A 235 -3.38 10.54 -0.43
N SER A 236 -4.50 10.49 0.31
CA SER A 236 -4.88 9.29 1.06
C SER A 236 -5.16 8.08 0.17
N ASN A 237 -5.76 8.29 -1.02
CA ASN A 237 -6.02 7.19 -1.96
C ASN A 237 -4.74 6.53 -2.47
N VAL A 238 -3.69 7.31 -2.78
CA VAL A 238 -2.44 6.73 -3.28
C VAL A 238 -1.65 5.99 -2.21
N ASP A 239 -1.72 6.45 -0.97
CA ASP A 239 -1.14 5.71 0.16
C ASP A 239 -1.87 4.38 0.41
N GLU A 240 -3.17 4.32 0.12
CA GLU A 240 -3.97 3.09 0.22
C GLU A 240 -3.64 2.09 -0.88
N ASP A 241 -3.55 2.54 -2.15
CA ASP A 241 -3.17 1.68 -3.27
C ASP A 241 -1.75 1.13 -3.10
N LEU A 242 -0.82 1.97 -2.66
CA LEU A 242 0.55 1.54 -2.36
C LEU A 242 0.61 0.53 -1.20
N SER A 243 -0.20 0.74 -0.16
CA SER A 243 -0.30 -0.19 0.97
C SER A 243 -0.90 -1.53 0.53
N SER A 244 -1.93 -1.53 -0.32
CA SER A 244 -2.52 -2.73 -0.90
C SER A 244 -1.49 -3.51 -1.73
N LEU A 245 -0.77 -2.81 -2.61
CA LEU A 245 0.28 -3.39 -3.41
C LEU A 245 1.37 -4.01 -2.53
N ASN A 246 1.88 -3.29 -1.53
CA ASN A 246 2.89 -3.80 -0.59
C ASN A 246 2.41 -5.05 0.17
N PHE A 247 1.14 -5.08 0.59
CA PHE A 247 0.55 -6.25 1.23
C PHE A 247 0.55 -7.47 0.31
N HIS A 248 0.03 -7.33 -0.91
CA HIS A 248 0.01 -8.45 -1.85
C HIS A 248 1.42 -8.90 -2.27
N MET A 249 2.38 -7.98 -2.35
CA MET A 249 3.79 -8.31 -2.61
C MET A 249 4.41 -9.14 -1.47
N MET A 250 4.12 -8.80 -0.22
CA MET A 250 4.54 -9.61 0.93
C MET A 250 3.93 -11.01 0.91
N MET A 251 2.62 -11.10 0.66
CA MET A 251 1.91 -12.39 0.58
C MET A 251 2.40 -13.26 -0.58
N PHE A 252 2.72 -12.65 -1.73
CA PHE A 252 3.36 -13.34 -2.85
C PHE A 252 4.76 -13.82 -2.52
N SER A 253 5.57 -13.03 -1.80
CA SER A 253 6.90 -13.45 -1.35
C SER A 253 6.83 -14.69 -0.44
N MET A 254 5.87 -14.73 0.49
CA MET A 254 5.60 -15.92 1.32
C MET A 254 5.19 -17.13 0.46
N TRP A 255 4.28 -16.91 -0.50
CA TRP A 255 3.84 -17.96 -1.43
C TRP A 255 5.01 -18.53 -2.25
N LEU A 256 5.85 -17.65 -2.80
CA LEU A 256 7.01 -18.04 -3.59
C LEU A 256 8.03 -18.79 -2.73
N SER A 257 8.25 -18.37 -1.49
CA SER A 257 9.14 -19.06 -0.55
C SER A 257 8.69 -20.51 -0.31
N VAL A 258 7.40 -20.73 -0.06
CA VAL A 258 6.81 -22.07 0.09
C VAL A 258 6.94 -22.87 -1.22
N THR A 259 6.68 -22.23 -2.36
CA THR A 259 6.81 -22.87 -3.68
C THR A 259 8.25 -23.33 -3.95
N LEU A 260 9.25 -22.50 -3.66
CA LEU A 260 10.67 -22.80 -3.83
C LEU A 260 11.12 -23.99 -2.99
N VAL A 261 10.69 -24.05 -1.73
CA VAL A 261 10.99 -25.19 -0.83
C VAL A 261 10.41 -26.50 -1.37
N ASN A 262 9.28 -26.45 -2.10
CA ASN A 262 8.61 -27.62 -2.67
C ASN A 262 9.01 -27.93 -4.13
N VAL A 263 9.98 -27.22 -4.73
CA VAL A 263 10.48 -27.52 -6.09
C VAL A 263 10.97 -28.96 -6.25
N PRO A 264 11.70 -29.58 -5.31
CA PRO A 264 12.11 -30.98 -5.45
C PRO A 264 10.91 -31.94 -5.59
N ALA A 265 9.84 -31.73 -4.82
CA ALA A 265 8.62 -32.53 -4.90
C ALA A 265 7.95 -32.39 -6.27
N LEU A 266 7.90 -31.18 -6.82
CA LEU A 266 7.40 -30.92 -8.18
C LEU A 266 8.22 -31.66 -9.23
N LEU A 267 9.55 -31.61 -9.16
CA LEU A 267 10.43 -32.28 -10.12
C LEU A 267 10.27 -33.80 -10.04
N THR A 268 10.15 -34.36 -8.84
CA THR A 268 9.88 -35.79 -8.64
C THR A 268 8.52 -36.18 -9.21
N TRP A 269 7.48 -35.37 -9.01
CA TRP A 269 6.17 -35.60 -9.62
C TRP A 269 6.24 -35.53 -11.14
N ALA A 270 6.85 -34.48 -11.72
CA ALA A 270 6.94 -34.30 -13.17
C ALA A 270 7.67 -35.46 -13.85
N ARG A 271 8.72 -36.00 -13.22
CA ARG A 271 9.44 -37.17 -13.73
C ARG A 271 8.62 -38.46 -13.66
N ASN A 272 7.76 -38.60 -12.66
CA ASN A 272 6.95 -39.80 -12.42
C ASN A 272 5.51 -39.69 -12.95
N PHE A 273 5.15 -38.57 -13.56
CA PHE A 273 3.80 -38.28 -14.02
C PHE A 273 3.25 -39.34 -14.98
N SER A 274 4.12 -39.96 -15.79
CA SER A 274 3.76 -41.04 -16.70
C SER A 274 3.32 -42.33 -16.00
N TYR A 275 3.78 -42.56 -14.77
CA TYR A 275 3.51 -43.78 -14.00
C TYR A 275 2.37 -43.59 -13.01
N SER A 276 2.33 -42.44 -12.34
CA SER A 276 1.26 -42.08 -11.43
C SER A 276 0.99 -40.59 -11.55
N ILE A 277 -0.27 -40.26 -11.79
CA ILE A 277 -0.74 -38.87 -11.85
C ILE A 277 -0.62 -38.20 -10.47
N VAL A 278 -0.76 -39.00 -9.40
CA VAL A 278 -0.70 -38.54 -8.00
C VAL A 278 0.64 -38.93 -7.37
N LEU A 279 1.31 -37.97 -6.72
CA LEU A 279 2.53 -38.25 -5.95
C LEU A 279 2.17 -38.85 -4.58
N LYS A 280 2.72 -40.02 -4.23
CA LYS A 280 2.56 -40.65 -2.91
C LYS A 280 3.92 -41.15 -2.38
N PRO A 281 4.36 -40.75 -1.17
CA PRO A 281 3.81 -39.69 -0.31
C PRO A 281 4.14 -38.29 -0.86
N ASP A 282 3.19 -37.35 -0.77
CA ASP A 282 3.39 -35.95 -1.16
C ASP A 282 3.59 -35.06 0.08
N THR A 283 4.82 -34.58 0.27
CA THR A 283 5.21 -33.68 1.38
C THR A 283 4.63 -32.27 1.25
N SER A 284 4.18 -31.89 0.04
CA SER A 284 3.65 -30.57 -0.29
C SER A 284 2.13 -30.50 -0.26
N TYR A 285 1.45 -31.64 -0.06
CA TYR A 285 -0.01 -31.75 -0.12
C TYR A 285 -0.72 -30.79 0.83
N HIS A 286 -0.33 -30.80 2.11
CA HIS A 286 -0.96 -29.96 3.13
C HIS A 286 -0.69 -28.46 2.90
N ALA A 287 0.54 -28.11 2.54
CA ALA A 287 0.91 -26.73 2.24
C ALA A 287 0.12 -26.19 1.04
N GLY A 288 0.08 -26.96 -0.06
CA GLY A 288 -0.69 -26.62 -1.26
C GLY A 288 -2.18 -26.47 -0.97
N LEU A 289 -2.77 -27.38 -0.18
CA LEU A 289 -4.19 -27.35 0.15
C LEU A 289 -4.55 -26.12 0.99
N ILE A 290 -3.80 -25.88 2.08
CA ILE A 290 -4.06 -24.76 2.99
C ILE A 290 -3.86 -23.42 2.27
N MET A 291 -2.76 -23.26 1.53
CA MET A 291 -2.50 -22.00 0.81
C MET A 291 -3.52 -21.76 -0.31
N SER A 292 -3.96 -22.80 -1.03
CA SER A 292 -5.03 -22.68 -2.02
C SER A 292 -6.38 -22.33 -1.39
N ALA A 293 -6.68 -22.86 -0.20
CA ALA A 293 -7.87 -22.47 0.55
C ALA A 293 -7.80 -20.98 0.94
N CYS A 294 -6.69 -20.57 1.53
CA CYS A 294 -6.47 -19.19 1.95
C CYS A 294 -6.47 -18.19 0.79
N SER A 295 -5.94 -18.57 -0.39
CA SER A 295 -5.94 -17.70 -1.56
C SER A 295 -7.34 -17.32 -2.05
N THR A 296 -8.33 -18.20 -1.83
CA THR A 296 -9.74 -17.93 -2.15
C THR A 296 -10.21 -16.65 -1.47
N CYS A 297 -9.77 -16.39 -0.24
CA CYS A 297 -10.10 -15.18 0.50
C CYS A 297 -9.17 -14.02 0.14
N ILE A 298 -7.85 -14.25 0.14
CA ILE A 298 -6.87 -13.18 -0.06
C ILE A 298 -6.99 -12.51 -1.43
N TRP A 299 -7.25 -13.27 -2.49
CA TRP A 299 -7.36 -12.67 -3.82
C TRP A 299 -8.64 -11.87 -4.03
N GLN A 300 -9.59 -11.93 -3.08
CA GLN A 300 -10.81 -11.11 -3.10
C GLN A 300 -10.68 -9.85 -2.25
N THR A 301 -9.64 -9.73 -1.41
CA THR A 301 -9.42 -8.54 -0.59
C THR A 301 -8.67 -7.48 -1.39
N ASN A 302 -9.21 -6.26 -1.46
CA ASN A 302 -8.60 -5.13 -2.17
C ASN A 302 -7.42 -4.48 -1.41
N GLY A 303 -7.07 -4.97 -0.22
CA GLY A 303 -5.99 -4.44 0.61
C GLY A 303 -6.08 -4.92 2.06
N PRO A 304 -5.05 -4.61 2.88
CA PRO A 304 -5.05 -4.95 4.30
C PRO A 304 -6.09 -4.10 5.06
N ARG A 305 -6.94 -4.75 5.87
CA ARG A 305 -7.85 -4.03 6.76
C ARG A 305 -7.06 -3.32 7.87
N LYS A 306 -7.43 -2.07 8.15
CA LYS A 306 -6.80 -1.22 9.18
C LYS A 306 -7.57 -1.33 10.50
N ASN A 307 -6.91 -1.06 11.63
CA ASN A 307 -7.51 -1.01 12.97
C ASN A 307 -8.20 -2.31 13.42
N LEU A 308 -7.51 -3.43 13.22
CA LEU A 308 -7.96 -4.75 13.65
C LEU A 308 -7.72 -4.94 15.16
N ARG A 309 -8.74 -5.40 15.88
CA ARG A 309 -8.74 -5.51 17.35
C ARG A 309 -7.60 -6.36 17.90
N HIS A 310 -7.27 -7.47 17.23
CA HIS A 310 -6.27 -8.42 17.73
C HIS A 310 -4.92 -8.28 17.01
N TYR A 311 -4.66 -7.13 16.37
CA TYR A 311 -3.46 -6.92 15.58
C TYR A 311 -2.16 -7.15 16.35
N GLU A 312 -2.05 -6.62 17.58
CA GLU A 312 -0.84 -6.77 18.40
C GLU A 312 -0.56 -8.24 18.75
N SER A 313 -1.59 -9.00 19.11
CA SER A 313 -1.45 -10.43 19.43
C SER A 313 -1.02 -11.24 18.22
N VAL A 314 -1.61 -10.98 17.05
CA VAL A 314 -1.23 -11.66 15.81
C VAL A 314 0.19 -11.27 15.38
N ALA A 315 0.55 -9.99 15.49
CA ALA A 315 1.90 -9.52 15.19
C ALA A 315 2.96 -10.19 16.08
N ALA A 316 2.69 -10.31 17.39
CA ALA A 316 3.58 -11.00 18.33
C ALA A 316 3.72 -12.50 17.99
N LEU A 317 2.62 -13.16 17.61
CA LEU A 317 2.61 -14.55 17.16
C LEU A 317 3.44 -14.74 15.87
N LEU A 318 3.21 -13.91 14.85
CA LEU A 318 3.95 -13.95 13.59
C LEU A 318 5.44 -13.68 13.79
N PHE A 319 5.79 -12.74 14.66
CA PHE A 319 7.18 -12.43 15.00
C PHE A 319 7.86 -13.61 15.71
N THR A 320 7.16 -14.23 16.66
CA THR A 320 7.67 -15.42 17.36
C THR A 320 7.86 -16.58 16.40
N MET A 321 6.93 -16.81 15.47
CA MET A 321 7.07 -17.83 14.42
C MET A 321 8.22 -17.53 13.47
N ALA A 322 8.44 -16.26 13.10
CA ALA A 322 9.58 -15.87 12.28
C ALA A 322 10.92 -16.17 12.98
N ILE A 323 11.03 -15.94 14.29
CA ILE A 323 12.20 -16.32 15.09
C ILE A 323 12.39 -17.85 15.07
N PHE A 324 11.32 -18.62 15.24
CA PHE A 324 11.41 -20.09 15.17
C PHE A 324 11.86 -20.59 13.79
N ILE A 325 11.33 -20.03 12.71
CA ILE A 325 11.73 -20.37 11.34
C ILE A 325 13.19 -20.00 11.10
N LEU A 326 13.65 -18.84 11.58
CA LEU A 326 15.05 -18.43 11.47
C LEU A 326 15.98 -19.35 12.28
N ALA A 327 15.55 -19.75 13.48
CA ALA A 327 16.33 -20.61 14.35
C ALA A 327 16.42 -22.06 13.84
N LEU A 328 15.30 -22.62 13.36
CA LEU A 328 15.18 -24.04 13.01
C LEU A 328 15.21 -24.32 11.51
N GLY A 329 15.05 -23.29 10.67
CA GLY A 329 15.04 -23.42 9.21
C GLY A 329 16.29 -24.09 8.61
N PRO A 330 17.51 -23.80 9.10
CA PRO A 330 18.71 -24.52 8.65
C PRO A 330 18.72 -26.02 8.96
N LEU A 331 17.91 -26.46 9.94
CA LEU A 331 17.86 -27.86 10.38
C LEU A 331 16.90 -28.67 9.52
N SER A 332 15.78 -28.07 9.13
CA SER A 332 14.79 -28.72 8.29
C SER A 332 14.00 -27.73 7.45
N LEU A 333 14.04 -27.97 6.13
CA LEU A 333 13.19 -27.27 5.16
C LEU A 333 11.69 -27.51 5.39
N THR A 334 11.30 -28.61 6.04
CA THR A 334 9.88 -28.86 6.37
C THR A 334 9.35 -27.83 7.37
N ILE A 335 10.18 -27.36 8.30
CA ILE A 335 9.79 -26.34 9.29
C ILE A 335 9.54 -25.02 8.57
N VAL A 336 10.39 -24.66 7.60
CA VAL A 336 10.18 -23.47 6.77
C VAL A 336 8.88 -23.60 5.98
N ASN A 337 8.64 -24.75 5.35
CA ASN A 337 7.42 -25.01 4.57
C ASN A 337 6.15 -24.81 5.43
N TYR A 338 6.01 -25.56 6.51
CA TYR A 338 4.82 -25.50 7.37
C TYR A 338 4.73 -24.20 8.17
N GLY A 339 5.86 -23.65 8.61
CA GLY A 339 5.91 -22.40 9.36
C GLY A 339 5.41 -21.22 8.52
N VAL A 340 5.87 -21.09 7.28
CA VAL A 340 5.41 -20.03 6.37
C VAL A 340 3.95 -20.24 5.97
N THR A 341 3.53 -21.49 5.69
CA THR A 341 2.11 -21.80 5.45
C THR A 341 1.22 -21.42 6.64
N PHE A 342 1.66 -21.69 7.87
CA PHE A 342 0.95 -21.31 9.09
C PHE A 342 0.85 -19.79 9.22
N MET A 343 1.94 -19.06 9.03
CA MET A 343 1.93 -17.59 9.04
C MET A 343 0.96 -17.03 8.00
N PHE A 344 0.97 -17.58 6.77
CA PHE A 344 0.05 -17.19 5.71
C PHE A 344 -1.42 -17.43 6.09
N ALA A 345 -1.71 -18.58 6.69
CA ALA A 345 -3.05 -18.93 7.16
C ALA A 345 -3.52 -18.01 8.31
N VAL A 346 -2.65 -17.69 9.27
CA VAL A 346 -2.94 -16.77 10.37
C VAL A 346 -3.25 -15.36 9.84
N ILE A 347 -2.43 -14.85 8.91
CA ILE A 347 -2.69 -13.55 8.26
C ILE A 347 -4.03 -13.58 7.55
N THR A 348 -4.34 -14.64 6.81
CA THR A 348 -5.63 -14.80 6.11
C THR A 348 -6.80 -14.79 7.09
N LEU A 349 -6.70 -15.59 8.16
CA LEU A 349 -7.74 -15.71 9.16
C LEU A 349 -7.99 -14.38 9.85
N GLN A 350 -6.93 -13.63 10.15
CA GLN A 350 -7.04 -12.29 10.71
C GLN A 350 -7.78 -11.34 9.75
N GLN A 351 -7.42 -11.33 8.46
CA GLN A 351 -8.06 -10.45 7.47
C GLN A 351 -9.55 -10.81 7.23
N VAL A 352 -9.92 -12.09 7.35
CA VAL A 352 -11.30 -12.55 7.12
C VAL A 352 -12.18 -12.39 8.36
N CYS A 353 -11.67 -12.79 9.53
CA CYS A 353 -12.48 -12.95 10.74
C CYS A 353 -12.40 -11.77 11.71
N ASP A 354 -11.32 -10.99 11.71
CA ASP A 354 -11.19 -9.90 12.67
C ASP A 354 -12.06 -8.71 12.27
N LYS A 355 -12.67 -8.08 13.29
CA LYS A 355 -13.59 -6.96 13.11
C LYS A 355 -12.82 -5.65 13.27
N GLU A 356 -13.14 -4.68 12.43
CA GLU A 356 -12.62 -3.32 12.57
C GLU A 356 -13.19 -2.68 13.83
N GLU A 357 -12.33 -2.11 14.66
CA GLU A 357 -12.81 -1.28 15.76
C GLU A 357 -13.37 0.02 15.19
N PRO A 358 -14.60 0.40 15.56
CA PRO A 358 -15.15 1.67 15.13
C PRO A 358 -14.24 2.78 15.64
N LYS A 359 -13.69 3.59 14.73
CA LYS A 359 -12.98 4.82 15.10
C LYS A 359 -13.96 5.69 15.88
N ASN A 360 -13.85 5.70 17.21
CA ASN A 360 -14.54 6.70 18.03
C ASN A 360 -13.99 8.07 17.64
N SER A 361 -14.73 8.76 16.77
CA SER A 361 -14.46 10.12 16.30
C SER A 361 -14.55 11.17 17.41
N SER A 362 -14.78 10.78 18.67
CA SER A 362 -14.94 11.66 19.82
C SER A 362 -13.64 12.19 20.45
N ASN A 363 -12.45 11.71 20.05
CA ASN A 363 -11.21 12.11 20.73
C ASN A 363 -10.33 13.13 19.97
N LYS A 364 -10.75 13.64 18.80
CA LYS A 364 -10.02 14.74 18.14
C LYS A 364 -10.23 16.11 18.79
N GLU A 365 -11.18 16.26 19.71
CA GLU A 365 -11.48 17.53 20.36
C GLU A 365 -10.81 17.71 21.75
N GLN A 366 -10.25 16.65 22.34
CA GLN A 366 -9.68 16.72 23.70
C GLN A 366 -8.16 16.88 23.77
N GLU A 367 -7.43 16.73 22.65
CA GLU A 367 -5.96 16.95 22.63
C GLU A 367 -5.58 18.43 22.43
N ASN A 368 -6.54 19.29 22.06
CA ASN A 368 -6.32 20.73 21.95
C ASN A 368 -6.70 21.52 23.21
N THR A 369 -7.43 20.94 24.17
CA THR A 369 -7.76 21.63 25.43
C THR A 369 -6.67 21.47 26.49
N HIS A 370 -5.88 20.39 26.46
CA HIS A 370 -4.88 20.12 27.52
C HIS A 370 -3.54 20.86 27.35
N LYS A 371 -3.40 21.73 26.33
CA LYS A 371 -2.21 22.57 26.10
C LYS A 371 -2.44 24.07 26.34
N LEU A 372 -3.65 24.49 26.74
CA LEU A 372 -3.93 25.90 27.02
C LEU A 372 -4.04 26.24 28.52
N ASP A 373 -4.22 25.27 29.41
CA ASP A 373 -4.46 25.52 30.84
C ASP A 373 -3.18 25.57 31.70
N ASP A 374 -1.99 25.30 31.16
CA ASP A 374 -0.73 25.35 31.91
C ASP A 374 -0.07 26.76 31.93
N LYS A 375 -0.78 27.81 31.50
CA LYS A 375 -0.18 29.16 31.42
C LYS A 375 -1.00 30.35 31.93
N LEU A 376 -2.15 30.13 32.55
CA LEU A 376 -2.87 31.18 33.26
C LEU A 376 -3.58 30.56 34.48
N GLU A 377 -2.91 30.59 35.63
CA GLU A 377 -3.54 30.85 36.94
C GLU A 377 -2.46 30.81 38.04
N LYS A 378 -1.86 31.97 38.28
CA LYS A 378 -1.52 32.44 39.63
C LYS A 378 -2.40 33.66 39.87
N GLU A 379 -3.01 33.72 41.06
CA GLU A 379 -4.06 34.67 41.52
C GLU A 379 -5.45 34.35 40.96
N ASN A 380 -6.50 34.04 41.74
CA ASN A 380 -6.86 34.43 43.11
C ASN A 380 -7.76 33.39 43.81
N ASP A 381 -7.65 33.35 45.13
CA ASP A 381 -8.63 32.74 46.04
C ASP A 381 -9.97 33.51 46.07
N LYS A 382 -11.11 32.79 46.02
CA LYS A 382 -12.13 32.67 47.11
C LYS A 382 -13.56 32.33 46.63
N GLU A 383 -14.13 31.37 47.38
CA GLU A 383 -15.53 31.16 47.79
C GLU A 383 -16.59 30.50 46.86
N GLU A 384 -16.94 29.27 47.25
CA GLU A 384 -18.24 28.55 47.22
C GLU A 384 -19.51 29.46 47.32
N LYS A 385 -20.73 29.20 46.79
CA LYS A 385 -21.54 27.97 46.58
C LYS A 385 -22.86 28.32 45.79
N PRO A 386 -23.89 27.46 45.59
CA PRO A 386 -24.51 27.21 44.28
C PRO A 386 -26.05 27.45 44.18
N SER A 387 -26.61 27.43 42.96
CA SER A 387 -27.97 26.91 42.64
C SER A 387 -28.24 27.11 41.13
N GLU A 388 -28.51 26.07 40.33
CA GLU A 388 -29.82 25.43 40.10
C GLU A 388 -30.67 26.11 38.99
N LYS A 389 -31.26 25.25 38.15
CA LYS A 389 -32.48 25.42 37.31
C LYS A 389 -32.39 25.91 35.84
N SER A 390 -32.61 24.91 34.97
CA SER A 390 -33.72 24.78 33.99
C SER A 390 -34.02 25.88 32.98
N ARG A 391 -34.16 25.49 31.69
CA ARG A 391 -35.36 25.50 30.81
C ARG A 391 -34.88 25.56 29.35
N GLU A 392 -35.06 24.54 28.50
CA GLU A 392 -36.27 24.15 27.75
C GLU A 392 -36.85 25.22 26.81
N GLU A 393 -37.18 24.76 25.58
CA GLU A 393 -38.02 25.38 24.53
C GLU A 393 -37.37 26.43 23.60
N LYS A 394 -37.60 26.47 22.27
CA LYS A 394 -38.37 25.66 21.28
C LYS A 394 -38.16 26.29 19.88
N SER A 395 -38.41 25.46 18.85
CA SER A 395 -39.18 25.73 17.60
C SER A 395 -38.74 26.89 16.66
N GLU A 396 -38.39 26.55 15.41
CA GLU A 396 -39.18 26.72 14.15
C GLU A 396 -39.08 28.17 13.63
N GLU A 397 -39.16 28.52 12.36
CA GLU A 397 -39.53 27.88 11.10
C GLU A 397 -38.98 28.78 9.97
N ASN A 398 -38.80 28.18 8.78
CA ASN A 398 -39.01 28.74 7.44
C ASN A 398 -39.06 30.26 7.23
N THR A 399 -38.41 30.78 6.17
CA THR A 399 -39.14 31.35 5.01
C THR A 399 -38.23 31.44 3.77
N GLU A 400 -38.85 31.03 2.67
CA GLU A 400 -38.50 31.04 1.26
C GLU A 400 -38.41 32.45 0.63
N LYS A 401 -38.02 32.50 -0.66
CA LYS A 401 -38.11 33.59 -1.67
C LYS A 401 -36.88 34.51 -1.80
N THR A 402 -36.48 34.99 -2.97
CA THR A 402 -36.84 34.82 -4.39
C THR A 402 -35.72 35.52 -5.20
N SER A 403 -35.58 35.09 -6.46
CA SER A 403 -34.81 35.65 -7.58
C SER A 403 -34.24 37.08 -7.46
N GLU A 404 -33.04 37.27 -8.01
CA GLU A 404 -32.78 38.31 -9.00
C GLU A 404 -31.54 37.97 -9.83
N VAL A 405 -31.67 38.14 -11.15
CA VAL A 405 -30.59 38.13 -12.14
C VAL A 405 -29.99 39.54 -12.18
N PRO A 406 -28.67 39.67 -12.33
CA PRO A 406 -28.19 40.54 -13.39
C PRO A 406 -27.09 39.90 -14.23
N GLU A 407 -27.20 40.10 -15.54
CA GLU A 407 -26.06 40.19 -16.45
C GLU A 407 -25.08 41.25 -15.94
N MET A 408 -23.77 41.02 -16.05
CA MET A 408 -22.87 41.80 -16.93
C MET A 408 -21.42 41.33 -16.75
N GLU A 409 -20.72 41.44 -17.87
CA GLU A 409 -19.31 41.27 -18.21
C GLU A 409 -18.24 41.46 -17.13
N ASP A 410 -17.09 40.84 -17.42
CA ASP A 410 -15.77 41.03 -16.80
C ASP A 410 -15.54 40.47 -15.39
N ALA A 411 -15.47 39.14 -15.32
CA ALA A 411 -14.74 38.42 -14.28
C ALA A 411 -13.69 37.49 -14.94
N LEU A 412 -12.64 38.11 -15.49
CA LEU A 412 -11.47 37.43 -16.02
C LEU A 412 -10.23 37.81 -15.20
N GLU A 413 -10.32 37.73 -13.87
CA GLU A 413 -9.16 37.79 -13.00
C GLU A 413 -9.09 36.59 -12.05
N ASP A 414 -7.98 35.87 -12.21
CA ASP A 414 -7.42 34.84 -11.35
C ASP A 414 -8.08 33.45 -11.30
N CYS A 415 -8.33 32.88 -12.48
CA CYS A 415 -8.26 31.43 -12.62
C CYS A 415 -6.79 31.01 -12.71
N ASP A 416 -6.22 30.47 -11.63
CA ASP A 416 -4.94 29.76 -11.71
C ASP A 416 -5.13 28.44 -12.48
N VAL A 417 -5.14 28.54 -13.81
CA VAL A 417 -5.28 27.44 -14.78
C VAL A 417 -4.12 26.42 -14.66
N CYS A 418 -3.10 26.69 -13.83
CA CYS A 418 -1.90 25.87 -13.71
C CYS A 418 -1.79 25.07 -12.40
N SER A 419 -2.88 24.92 -11.63
CA SER A 419 -2.84 24.06 -10.45
C SER A 419 -2.70 22.58 -10.83
N GLU A 420 -1.74 21.90 -10.19
CA GLU A 420 -1.34 20.51 -10.44
C GLU A 420 -2.53 19.54 -10.35
N SER A 421 -3.39 19.76 -9.36
CA SER A 421 -4.64 19.00 -9.14
C SER A 421 -5.66 19.19 -10.26
N ARG A 422 -5.72 20.37 -10.89
CA ARG A 422 -6.65 20.64 -12.00
C ARG A 422 -6.18 20.00 -13.30
N ILE A 423 -4.88 20.05 -13.59
CA ILE A 423 -4.29 19.35 -14.74
C ILE A 423 -4.44 17.84 -14.59
N PHE A 424 -4.15 17.29 -13.41
CA PHE A 424 -4.34 15.88 -13.11
C PHE A 424 -5.81 15.45 -13.28
N SER A 425 -6.77 16.19 -12.69
CA SER A 425 -8.20 15.85 -12.79
C SER A 425 -8.78 16.00 -14.19
N VAL A 426 -8.23 16.90 -15.04
CA VAL A 426 -8.61 17.00 -16.45
C VAL A 426 -8.06 15.82 -17.25
N ILE A 427 -6.79 15.44 -17.04
CA ILE A 427 -6.19 14.27 -17.69
C ILE A 427 -6.91 12.98 -17.27
N LYS A 428 -7.22 12.82 -15.98
CA LYS A 428 -7.99 11.68 -15.46
C LYS A 428 -9.39 11.63 -16.07
N ARG A 429 -10.12 12.76 -16.12
CA ARG A 429 -11.44 12.81 -16.79
C ARG A 429 -11.39 12.53 -18.28
N LEU A 430 -10.32 12.92 -18.98
CA LEU A 430 -10.14 12.57 -20.40
C LEU A 430 -9.89 11.07 -20.55
N ARG A 431 -9.11 10.45 -19.64
CA ARG A 431 -8.91 8.99 -19.60
C ARG A 431 -10.22 8.26 -19.35
N ASP A 432 -10.96 8.61 -18.31
CA ASP A 432 -12.24 7.94 -17.99
C ASP A 432 -13.24 8.08 -19.13
N LYS A 433 -13.20 9.19 -19.88
CA LYS A 433 -13.98 9.34 -21.10
C LYS A 433 -13.47 8.45 -22.23
N LEU A 434 -12.16 8.39 -22.47
CA LEU A 434 -11.57 7.54 -23.50
C LEU A 434 -11.79 6.05 -23.22
N SER A 435 -11.61 5.59 -21.97
CA SER A 435 -11.87 4.19 -21.59
C SER A 435 -13.35 3.82 -21.72
N ASN A 436 -14.26 4.74 -21.40
CA ASN A 436 -15.70 4.54 -21.64
C ASN A 436 -16.07 4.56 -23.13
N THR A 437 -15.28 5.25 -23.97
CA THR A 437 -15.50 5.28 -25.42
C THR A 437 -14.93 4.04 -26.12
N GLU A 438 -13.90 3.40 -25.56
CA GLU A 438 -13.39 2.09 -26.02
C GLU A 438 -14.29 0.91 -25.63
N ASN A 439 -15.23 1.11 -24.70
CA ASN A 439 -16.22 0.11 -24.27
C ASN A 439 -17.58 0.22 -25.01
N MET A 440 -17.70 1.12 -26.00
CA MET A 440 -18.81 1.16 -26.98
C MET A 440 -18.32 0.67 -28.34
#